data_AF-A0A7C1E5P4-F1
#
_entry.id   AF-A0A7C1E5P4-F1
#
_cell.length_a   1.000
_cell.length_b   1.000
_cell.length_c   1.000
_cell.angle_alpha   90.00
_cell.angle_beta   90.00
_cell.angle_gamma   90.00
#
_symmetry.space_group_name_H-M   'P 1'
#
loop_
_entity.id
_entity.type
_entity.pdbx_description
1 polymer ?
#
loop_
_entity_poly.entity_id
_entity_poly.type
_entity_poly.pdbx_seq_one_letter_code
_entity_poly.pdbx_strand_id
1 'polypeptide(L)'
;MKKQILMLLIAAMMTGGNFTILAQTGVIEDFQPSSANQPGKEYPQVNSEGRVRVKISAPDAKYVQLDIGAVKYDLTKDAEGSWMGESAPQDEGFHYYQLNIDGASVPDPNSLYFYGAGRWGSGIEVPAGDQEFYALKNVPHGQVREQIYFSESNSTLRRCFVYTPPGYDQDPEKRYPVLYLQHGGGEDETGWSNQGKANLIMDNLIAEGRSVPFIIVMDNGTWRMPERDRQAPRETAQNEDRPRTWPPQGWADGFMKTLLEDIIPMIDNNYRTLADPQHRAMAGLSMG
;
A
#
# COMPACT_ATOMS: atom_id res chain seq x y z
N MET A 1 -16.23 -9.47 -93.54
CA MET A 1 -16.96 -8.21 -93.27
C MET A 1 -16.50 -7.65 -91.93
N LYS A 2 -16.29 -6.34 -91.88
CA LYS A 2 -15.65 -5.54 -90.82
C LYS A 2 -16.40 -5.57 -89.47
N LYS A 3 -15.64 -5.49 -88.35
CA LYS A 3 -15.72 -4.47 -87.26
C LYS A 3 -14.79 -4.86 -86.09
N GLN A 4 -13.69 -4.12 -85.87
CA GLN A 4 -13.49 -3.05 -84.86
C GLN A 4 -13.16 -3.58 -83.45
N ILE A 5 -11.88 -3.51 -83.02
CA ILE A 5 -11.28 -2.52 -82.10
C ILE A 5 -11.76 -2.69 -80.64
N LEU A 6 -10.85 -3.05 -79.71
CA LEU A 6 -10.32 -2.14 -78.67
C LEU A 6 -9.27 -2.86 -77.79
N MET A 7 -8.08 -2.28 -77.72
CA MET A 7 -7.03 -2.60 -76.74
C MET A 7 -7.45 -2.15 -75.34
N LEU A 8 -7.19 -2.98 -74.32
CA LEU A 8 -7.09 -2.54 -72.93
C LEU A 8 -5.93 -3.29 -72.26
N LEU A 9 -4.78 -2.60 -72.21
CA LEU A 9 -3.66 -2.95 -71.34
C LEU A 9 -4.04 -2.53 -69.91
N ILE A 10 -4.21 -3.51 -69.01
CA ILE A 10 -4.28 -3.25 -67.57
C ILE A 10 -2.89 -3.51 -67.01
N ALA A 11 -2.18 -2.43 -66.69
CA ALA A 11 -0.99 -2.45 -65.85
C ALA A 11 -1.45 -2.56 -64.39
N ALA A 12 -1.19 -3.69 -63.75
CA ALA A 12 -1.39 -3.86 -62.32
C ALA A 12 -0.09 -3.47 -61.59
N MET A 13 -0.12 -2.36 -60.86
CA MET A 13 0.96 -1.90 -59.99
C MET A 13 0.42 -1.79 -58.55
N MET A 14 1.08 -2.53 -57.65
CA MET A 14 1.18 -2.37 -56.18
C MET A 14 -0.13 -2.46 -55.38
N THR A 15 -0.20 -3.18 -54.25
CA THR A 15 0.66 -3.05 -53.07
C THR A 15 0.70 -4.36 -52.27
N GLY A 16 1.90 -4.75 -51.83
CA GLY A 16 2.07 -5.81 -50.86
C GLY A 16 1.55 -5.36 -49.49
N GLY A 17 0.45 -5.96 -49.06
CA GLY A 17 0.01 -5.86 -47.67
C GLY A 17 0.91 -6.73 -46.80
N ASN A 18 1.93 -6.14 -46.18
CA ASN A 18 2.55 -6.74 -45.01
C ASN A 18 1.54 -6.68 -43.87
N PHE A 19 0.73 -7.72 -43.73
CA PHE A 19 0.03 -7.98 -42.48
C PHE A 19 1.08 -8.40 -41.45
N THR A 20 1.61 -7.44 -40.70
CA THR A 20 2.23 -7.72 -39.41
C THR A 20 1.13 -8.28 -38.52
N ILE A 21 1.07 -9.61 -38.41
CA ILE A 21 0.39 -10.27 -37.31
C ILE A 21 1.12 -9.82 -36.06
N LEU A 22 0.56 -8.86 -35.32
CA LEU A 22 0.92 -8.66 -33.94
C LEU A 22 0.60 -9.99 -33.25
N ALA A 23 1.63 -10.78 -32.97
CA ALA A 23 1.48 -11.88 -32.03
C ALA A 23 0.97 -11.25 -30.73
N GLN A 24 -0.29 -11.52 -30.37
CA GLN A 24 -0.68 -11.46 -28.97
C GLN A 24 0.23 -12.47 -28.27
N THR A 25 1.31 -11.99 -27.68
CA THR A 25 2.10 -12.78 -26.76
C THR A 25 1.13 -13.20 -25.66
N GLY A 26 0.80 -14.49 -25.62
CA GLY A 26 -0.08 -15.04 -24.59
C GLY A 26 0.50 -14.80 -23.20
N VAL A 27 -0.37 -14.77 -22.19
CA VAL A 27 0.03 -14.62 -20.79
C VAL A 27 0.93 -15.78 -20.38
N ILE A 28 1.98 -15.49 -19.61
CA ILE A 28 2.90 -16.50 -19.09
C ILE A 28 2.23 -17.21 -17.91
N GLU A 29 2.01 -18.52 -18.02
CA GLU A 29 1.29 -19.35 -17.05
C GLU A 29 2.19 -19.89 -15.92
N ASP A 30 3.05 -19.05 -15.35
CA ASP A 30 3.93 -19.40 -14.22
C ASP A 30 3.47 -18.81 -12.87
N PHE A 31 2.18 -18.47 -12.78
CA PHE A 31 1.54 -17.94 -11.58
C PHE A 31 1.86 -18.75 -10.31
N GLN A 32 2.28 -18.05 -9.26
CA GLN A 32 2.52 -18.61 -7.93
C GLN A 32 1.64 -17.91 -6.89
N PRO A 33 1.19 -18.61 -5.82
CA PRO A 33 0.52 -17.97 -4.69
C PRO A 33 1.32 -16.79 -4.13
N SER A 34 0.67 -15.66 -3.88
CA SER A 34 1.35 -14.50 -3.30
C SER A 34 1.72 -14.74 -1.84
N SER A 35 2.80 -14.10 -1.39
CA SER A 35 3.18 -14.05 0.04
C SER A 35 2.15 -13.33 0.90
N ALA A 36 1.22 -12.58 0.30
CA ALA A 36 0.12 -11.92 0.99
C ALA A 36 -1.14 -12.79 1.13
N ASN A 37 -1.09 -14.08 0.81
CA ASN A 37 -2.23 -14.99 0.95
C ASN A 37 -2.49 -15.36 2.41
N GLN A 38 -3.74 -15.63 2.76
CA GLN A 38 -4.05 -16.29 4.04
C GLN A 38 -3.51 -17.73 4.05
N PRO A 39 -3.24 -18.30 5.24
CA PRO A 39 -2.75 -19.68 5.35
C PRO A 39 -3.63 -20.69 4.59
N GLY A 40 -3.00 -21.44 3.68
CA GLY A 40 -3.67 -22.48 2.88
C GLY A 40 -4.49 -21.98 1.69
N LYS A 41 -4.37 -20.69 1.31
CA LYS A 41 -5.02 -20.15 0.11
C LYS A 41 -4.08 -20.12 -1.08
N GLU A 42 -4.49 -20.77 -2.17
CA GLU A 42 -3.74 -20.85 -3.43
C GLU A 42 -3.86 -19.59 -4.31
N TYR A 43 -4.82 -18.70 -4.00
CA TYR A 43 -5.06 -17.43 -4.68
C TYR A 43 -5.12 -16.30 -3.63
N PRO A 44 -4.87 -15.04 -4.01
CA PRO A 44 -4.39 -14.59 -5.32
C PRO A 44 -3.00 -15.12 -5.69
N GLN A 45 -2.68 -15.04 -6.98
CA GLN A 45 -1.40 -15.46 -7.55
C GLN A 45 -0.75 -14.31 -8.32
N VAL A 46 0.58 -14.36 -8.47
CA VAL A 46 1.36 -13.44 -9.30
C VAL A 46 2.26 -14.24 -10.24
N ASN A 47 2.35 -13.83 -11.51
CA ASN A 47 3.24 -14.46 -12.51
C ASN A 47 4.53 -13.65 -12.73
N SER A 48 5.47 -14.14 -13.54
CA SER A 48 6.75 -13.44 -13.80
C SER A 48 6.61 -12.12 -14.56
N GLU A 49 5.44 -11.85 -15.16
CA GLU A 49 5.13 -10.56 -15.79
C GLU A 49 4.57 -9.54 -14.78
N GLY A 50 4.40 -9.90 -13.50
CA GLY A 50 3.77 -9.04 -12.49
C GLY A 50 2.24 -8.97 -12.62
N ARG A 51 1.61 -9.88 -13.38
CA ARG A 51 0.13 -9.96 -13.45
C ARG A 51 -0.41 -10.62 -12.20
N VAL A 52 -1.54 -10.13 -11.71
CA VAL A 52 -2.23 -10.68 -10.54
C VAL A 52 -3.45 -11.47 -11.00
N ARG A 53 -3.55 -12.73 -10.59
CA ARG A 53 -4.71 -13.60 -10.85
C ARG A 53 -5.49 -13.85 -9.56
N VAL A 54 -6.79 -13.59 -9.60
CA VAL A 54 -7.70 -13.80 -8.47
C VAL A 54 -8.70 -14.89 -8.79
N LYS A 55 -9.18 -15.59 -7.75
CA LYS A 55 -10.26 -16.56 -7.85
C LYS A 55 -11.20 -16.47 -6.64
N ILE A 56 -12.50 -16.48 -6.89
CA ILE A 56 -13.52 -16.45 -5.83
C ILE A 56 -14.74 -17.30 -6.20
N SER A 57 -15.26 -18.09 -5.25
CA SER A 57 -16.53 -18.80 -5.43
C SER A 57 -17.70 -17.85 -5.19
N ALA A 58 -18.53 -17.64 -6.21
CA ALA A 58 -19.73 -16.82 -6.13
C ALA A 58 -20.78 -17.34 -7.15
N PRO A 59 -21.40 -18.51 -6.88
CA PRO A 59 -22.21 -19.24 -7.86
C PRO A 59 -23.50 -18.51 -8.23
N ASP A 60 -23.99 -17.59 -7.42
CA ASP A 60 -25.18 -16.78 -7.72
C ASP A 60 -24.85 -15.38 -8.25
N ALA A 61 -23.58 -14.97 -8.19
CA ALA A 61 -23.17 -13.67 -8.71
C ALA A 61 -23.39 -13.60 -10.22
N LYS A 62 -23.65 -12.39 -10.71
CA LYS A 62 -23.87 -12.11 -12.13
C LYS A 62 -22.68 -11.40 -12.76
N TYR A 63 -21.94 -10.64 -11.96
CA TYR A 63 -20.79 -9.88 -12.41
C TYR A 63 -19.78 -9.73 -11.28
N VAL A 64 -18.53 -10.10 -11.56
CA VAL A 64 -17.42 -10.00 -10.61
C VAL A 64 -16.25 -9.30 -11.29
N GLN A 65 -15.63 -8.35 -10.59
CA GLN A 65 -14.44 -7.63 -11.06
C GLN A 65 -13.33 -7.64 -10.03
N LEU A 66 -12.09 -7.63 -10.51
CA LEU A 66 -10.88 -7.28 -9.76
C LEU A 66 -10.64 -5.78 -9.94
N ASP A 67 -10.41 -5.06 -8.86
CA ASP A 67 -10.09 -3.63 -8.87
C ASP A 67 -8.71 -3.43 -8.24
N ILE A 68 -7.70 -3.20 -9.09
CA ILE A 68 -6.29 -3.06 -8.73
C ILE A 68 -5.62 -2.06 -9.67
N GLY A 69 -4.69 -1.26 -9.15
CA GLY A 69 -3.97 -0.26 -9.97
C GLY A 69 -4.90 0.79 -10.60
N ALA A 70 -6.03 1.09 -9.94
CA ALA A 70 -7.10 1.95 -10.46
C ALA A 70 -7.76 1.46 -11.76
N VAL A 71 -7.63 0.16 -12.08
CA VAL A 71 -8.27 -0.49 -13.23
C VAL A 71 -9.16 -1.63 -12.75
N LYS A 72 -10.33 -1.77 -13.39
CA LYS A 72 -11.27 -2.87 -13.15
C LYS A 72 -11.16 -3.90 -14.26
N TYR A 73 -10.96 -5.16 -13.86
CA TYR A 73 -10.83 -6.31 -14.75
C TYR A 73 -12.00 -7.25 -14.51
N ASP A 74 -12.73 -7.60 -15.58
CA ASP A 74 -13.88 -8.49 -15.48
C ASP A 74 -13.42 -9.94 -15.32
N LEU A 75 -14.00 -10.64 -14.34
CA LEU A 75 -13.73 -12.06 -14.14
C LEU A 75 -14.68 -12.90 -14.99
N THR A 76 -14.25 -14.11 -15.32
CA THR A 76 -15.06 -15.11 -16.01
C THR A 76 -15.49 -16.20 -15.03
N LYS A 77 -16.77 -16.58 -15.07
CA LYS A 77 -17.34 -17.64 -14.25
C LYS A 77 -17.13 -19.01 -14.90
N ASP A 78 -16.61 -19.98 -14.15
CA ASP A 78 -16.55 -21.38 -14.54
C ASP A 78 -17.86 -22.14 -14.28
N ALA A 79 -17.93 -23.40 -14.73
CA ALA A 79 -19.13 -24.22 -14.63
C ALA A 79 -19.49 -24.56 -13.16
N GLU A 80 -18.50 -24.54 -12.27
CA GLU A 80 -18.62 -24.78 -10.85
C GLU A 80 -19.03 -23.52 -10.06
N GLY A 81 -19.18 -22.37 -10.74
CA GLY A 81 -19.62 -21.11 -10.15
C GLY A 81 -18.51 -20.29 -9.50
N SER A 82 -17.24 -20.61 -9.77
CA SER A 82 -16.10 -19.79 -9.38
C SER A 82 -15.76 -18.77 -10.46
N TRP A 83 -15.37 -17.58 -10.04
CA TRP A 83 -14.95 -16.49 -10.90
C TRP A 83 -13.44 -16.37 -10.87
N MET A 84 -12.82 -16.25 -12.03
CA MET A 84 -11.38 -16.09 -12.19
C MET A 84 -11.06 -15.03 -13.24
N GLY A 85 -10.01 -14.26 -13.00
CA GLY A 85 -9.53 -13.24 -13.93
C GLY A 85 -8.15 -12.76 -13.51
N GLU A 86 -7.52 -12.01 -14.40
CA GLU A 86 -6.16 -11.52 -14.22
C GLU A 86 -6.00 -10.07 -14.67
N SER A 87 -5.08 -9.36 -14.03
CA SER A 87 -4.75 -7.97 -14.35
C SER A 87 -3.78 -7.86 -15.53
N ALA A 88 -3.57 -6.63 -16.00
CA ALA A 88 -2.32 -6.27 -16.68
C ALA A 88 -1.10 -6.41 -15.72
N PRO A 89 0.14 -6.43 -16.22
CA PRO A 89 1.32 -6.27 -15.38
C PRO A 89 1.16 -5.11 -14.39
N GLN A 90 1.46 -5.37 -13.11
CA GLN A 90 1.53 -4.35 -12.07
C GLN A 90 2.99 -3.96 -11.82
N ASP A 91 3.20 -2.79 -11.22
CA ASP A 91 4.53 -2.41 -10.74
C ASP A 91 4.98 -3.36 -9.61
N GLU A 92 6.28 -3.45 -9.38
CA GLU A 92 6.84 -4.24 -8.28
C GLU A 92 6.39 -3.73 -6.90
N GLY A 93 6.26 -4.64 -5.94
CA GLY A 93 5.92 -4.34 -4.55
C GLY A 93 4.44 -4.47 -4.20
N PHE A 94 4.04 -3.74 -3.16
CA PHE A 94 2.73 -3.88 -2.53
C PHE A 94 1.65 -3.02 -3.19
N HIS A 95 0.47 -3.61 -3.41
CA HIS A 95 -0.71 -2.92 -3.94
C HIS A 95 -1.96 -3.22 -3.10
N TYR A 96 -2.70 -2.19 -2.72
CA TYR A 96 -4.08 -2.37 -2.23
C TYR A 96 -4.99 -2.79 -3.39
N TYR A 97 -5.93 -3.70 -3.13
CA TYR A 97 -6.94 -4.09 -4.11
C TYR A 97 -8.28 -4.45 -3.45
N GLN A 98 -9.30 -4.70 -4.26
CA GLN A 98 -10.60 -5.20 -3.82
C GLN A 98 -11.27 -6.02 -4.94
N LEU A 99 -12.31 -6.77 -4.56
CA LEU A 99 -13.23 -7.39 -5.51
C LEU A 99 -14.53 -6.58 -5.55
N ASN A 100 -15.15 -6.48 -6.73
CA ASN A 100 -16.49 -5.93 -6.89
C ASN A 100 -17.43 -7.07 -7.29
N ILE A 101 -18.36 -7.46 -6.44
CA ILE A 101 -19.32 -8.55 -6.68
C ILE A 101 -20.71 -7.94 -6.75
N ASP A 102 -21.33 -7.94 -7.94
CA ASP A 102 -22.65 -7.37 -8.19
C ASP A 102 -22.79 -5.91 -7.67
N GLY A 103 -21.71 -5.13 -7.77
CA GLY A 103 -21.65 -3.73 -7.34
C GLY A 103 -21.17 -3.52 -5.89
N ALA A 104 -21.04 -4.58 -5.09
CA ALA A 104 -20.49 -4.50 -3.74
C ALA A 104 -18.96 -4.60 -3.76
N SER A 105 -18.28 -3.60 -3.22
CA SER A 105 -16.83 -3.59 -3.01
C SER A 105 -16.47 -4.32 -1.73
N VAL A 106 -15.76 -5.44 -1.86
CA VAL A 106 -15.39 -6.33 -0.75
C VAL A 106 -13.91 -6.67 -0.77
N PRO A 107 -13.27 -6.89 0.40
CA PRO A 107 -11.97 -7.53 0.45
C PRO A 107 -12.03 -8.93 -0.17
N ASP A 108 -10.94 -9.35 -0.80
CA ASP A 108 -10.74 -10.72 -1.24
C ASP A 108 -10.56 -11.63 0.00
N PRO A 109 -11.43 -12.63 0.21
CA PRO A 109 -11.37 -13.51 1.38
C PRO A 109 -10.13 -14.42 1.39
N ASN A 110 -9.30 -14.40 0.36
CA ASN A 110 -8.12 -15.24 0.26
C ASN A 110 -6.79 -14.54 0.57
N SER A 111 -6.76 -13.20 0.67
CA SER A 111 -5.57 -12.43 1.05
C SER A 111 -5.60 -11.95 2.51
N LEU A 112 -4.43 -11.59 3.01
CA LEU A 112 -4.27 -10.83 4.25
C LEU A 112 -4.87 -9.42 4.07
N TYR A 113 -5.17 -8.78 5.21
CA TYR A 113 -5.74 -7.45 5.24
C TYR A 113 -4.79 -6.42 5.83
N PHE A 114 -4.86 -5.22 5.26
CA PHE A 114 -4.03 -4.08 5.58
C PHE A 114 -4.93 -2.85 5.72
N TYR A 115 -4.61 -1.95 6.65
CA TYR A 115 -5.32 -0.68 6.75
C TYR A 115 -4.70 0.34 5.79
N GLY A 116 -5.49 0.77 4.82
CA GLY A 116 -5.09 1.70 3.78
C GLY A 116 -6.27 2.08 2.90
N ALA A 117 -6.14 3.16 2.11
CA ALA A 117 -7.26 3.72 1.34
C ALA A 117 -8.54 3.95 2.19
N GLY A 118 -8.37 4.23 3.49
CA GLY A 118 -9.44 4.50 4.45
C GLY A 118 -10.19 3.27 4.97
N ARG A 119 -9.66 2.06 4.80
CA ARG A 119 -10.32 0.80 5.22
C ARG A 119 -9.33 -0.30 5.56
N TRP A 120 -9.78 -1.30 6.32
CA TRP A 120 -9.17 -2.62 6.29
C TRP A 120 -9.58 -3.32 4.99
N GLY A 121 -8.61 -3.75 4.19
CA GLY A 121 -8.88 -4.39 2.91
C GLY A 121 -7.69 -5.20 2.41
N SER A 122 -7.89 -5.84 1.26
CA SER A 122 -6.89 -6.73 0.68
C SER A 122 -5.68 -6.00 0.15
N GLY A 123 -4.53 -6.66 0.28
CA GLY A 123 -3.27 -6.27 -0.33
C GLY A 123 -2.64 -7.45 -1.06
N ILE A 124 -1.87 -7.16 -2.11
CA ILE A 124 -1.10 -8.13 -2.86
C ILE A 124 0.36 -7.68 -2.90
N GLU A 125 1.30 -8.62 -2.78
CA GLU A 125 2.72 -8.38 -3.00
C GLU A 125 3.10 -8.94 -4.37
N VAL A 126 3.56 -8.07 -5.27
CA VAL A 126 4.20 -8.40 -6.53
C VAL A 126 5.70 -8.46 -6.27
N PRO A 127 6.39 -9.60 -6.50
CA PRO A 127 7.81 -9.73 -6.18
C PRO A 127 8.65 -8.62 -6.83
N ALA A 128 9.48 -7.96 -6.03
CA ALA A 128 10.41 -6.94 -6.50
C ALA A 128 11.80 -7.52 -6.74
N GLY A 129 12.55 -6.97 -7.70
CA GLY A 129 13.91 -7.41 -7.99
C GLY A 129 14.89 -7.21 -6.82
N ASP A 130 14.61 -6.25 -5.94
CA ASP A 130 15.42 -5.90 -4.78
C ASP A 130 14.78 -6.32 -3.44
N GLN A 131 13.78 -7.20 -3.45
CA GLN A 131 12.98 -7.57 -2.28
C GLN A 131 13.76 -8.07 -1.05
N GLU A 132 15.03 -8.45 -1.25
CA GLU A 132 15.93 -8.90 -0.21
C GLU A 132 16.09 -7.90 0.95
N PHE A 133 16.00 -6.59 0.73
CA PHE A 133 16.21 -5.64 1.85
C PHE A 133 15.08 -5.68 2.89
N TYR A 134 13.88 -6.12 2.51
CA TYR A 134 12.71 -6.26 3.40
C TYR A 134 12.28 -7.71 3.63
N ALA A 135 13.07 -8.69 3.19
CA ALA A 135 12.79 -10.10 3.41
C ALA A 135 12.94 -10.50 4.89
N LEU A 136 12.17 -11.51 5.31
CA LEU A 136 12.37 -12.17 6.59
C LEU A 136 13.58 -13.10 6.50
N LYS A 137 14.70 -12.68 7.09
CA LYS A 137 15.99 -13.40 7.06
C LYS A 137 16.31 -14.04 8.40
N ASN A 138 17.27 -14.95 8.42
CA ASN A 138 17.83 -15.51 9.64
C ASN A 138 18.84 -14.52 10.29
N VAL A 139 18.31 -13.45 10.89
CA VAL A 139 19.06 -12.41 11.59
C VAL A 139 18.43 -12.14 12.96
N PRO A 140 19.13 -11.48 13.91
CA PRO A 140 18.49 -11.00 15.13
C PRO A 140 17.32 -10.06 14.79
N HIS A 141 16.16 -10.30 15.39
CA HIS A 141 14.95 -9.51 15.16
C HIS A 141 14.64 -8.58 16.33
N GLY A 142 14.23 -7.37 15.99
CA GLY A 142 13.64 -6.43 16.93
C GLY A 142 12.21 -6.83 17.33
N GLN A 143 11.57 -6.00 18.14
CA GLN A 143 10.17 -6.19 18.52
C GLN A 143 9.34 -5.00 18.06
N VAL A 144 8.17 -5.26 17.49
CA VAL A 144 7.13 -4.27 17.24
C VAL A 144 6.13 -4.37 18.38
N ARG A 145 6.10 -3.34 19.25
CA ARG A 145 5.32 -3.30 20.49
C ARG A 145 4.12 -2.38 20.33
N GLU A 146 2.93 -2.88 20.65
CA GLU A 146 1.73 -2.05 20.76
C GLU A 146 1.76 -1.29 22.09
N GLN A 147 1.59 0.03 22.03
CA GLN A 147 1.52 0.91 23.19
C GLN A 147 0.23 1.71 23.17
N ILE A 148 -0.59 1.52 24.19
CA ILE A 148 -1.79 2.33 24.43
C ILE A 148 -1.42 3.46 25.39
N TYR A 149 -1.86 4.68 25.12
CA TYR A 149 -1.62 5.85 25.95
C TYR A 149 -2.83 6.81 25.92
N PHE A 150 -3.02 7.56 26.99
CA PHE A 150 -3.98 8.66 26.99
C PHE A 150 -3.26 9.92 26.51
N SER A 151 -3.79 10.56 25.46
CA SER A 151 -3.30 11.85 24.97
C SER A 151 -4.06 12.96 25.68
N GLU A 152 -3.35 13.76 26.47
CA GLU A 152 -3.94 14.90 27.18
C GLU A 152 -4.32 15.99 26.18
N SER A 153 -3.46 16.22 25.16
CA SER A 153 -3.71 17.23 24.13
C SER A 153 -4.93 16.94 23.26
N ASN A 154 -5.31 15.65 23.11
CA ASN A 154 -6.46 15.17 22.33
C ASN A 154 -7.61 14.62 23.20
N SER A 155 -7.43 14.56 24.52
CA SER A 155 -8.37 13.97 25.49
C SER A 155 -8.95 12.61 25.06
N THR A 156 -8.10 11.74 24.50
CA THR A 156 -8.49 10.42 23.96
C THR A 156 -7.46 9.35 24.26
N LEU A 157 -7.93 8.10 24.39
CA LEU A 157 -7.04 6.95 24.33
C LEU A 157 -6.58 6.76 22.88
N ARG A 158 -5.27 6.66 22.72
CA ARG A 158 -4.59 6.48 21.44
C ARG A 158 -3.67 5.27 21.53
N ARG A 159 -3.20 4.83 20.37
CA ARG A 159 -2.29 3.71 20.22
C ARG A 159 -1.18 4.08 19.25
N CYS A 160 0.03 3.62 19.54
CA CYS A 160 1.13 3.59 18.61
C CYS A 160 1.79 2.22 18.57
N PHE A 161 2.58 1.98 17.52
CA PHE A 161 3.50 0.86 17.44
C PHE A 161 4.94 1.36 17.59
N VAL A 162 5.72 0.65 18.40
CA VAL A 162 7.11 0.98 18.68
C VAL A 162 8.01 -0.18 18.29
N TYR A 163 8.86 0.02 17.29
CA TYR A 163 9.97 -0.89 16.99
C TYR A 163 11.10 -0.65 17.99
N THR A 164 11.55 -1.71 18.65
CA THR A 164 12.79 -1.73 19.45
C THR A 164 13.81 -2.64 18.77
N PRO A 165 15.07 -2.22 18.63
CA PRO A 165 16.05 -2.96 17.85
C PRO A 165 16.45 -4.29 18.51
N PRO A 166 17.01 -5.25 17.76
CA PRO A 166 17.57 -6.47 18.34
C PRO A 166 18.57 -6.13 19.45
N GLY A 167 18.49 -6.86 20.58
CA GLY A 167 19.36 -6.58 21.72
C GLY A 167 18.80 -5.56 22.73
N TYR A 168 17.64 -4.95 22.46
CA TYR A 168 17.08 -3.89 23.32
C TYR A 168 16.94 -4.33 24.79
N ASP A 169 16.34 -5.49 25.07
CA ASP A 169 16.09 -5.96 26.44
C ASP A 169 17.31 -6.63 27.11
N GLN A 170 18.37 -6.91 26.36
CA GLN A 170 19.57 -7.57 26.85
C GLN A 170 20.57 -6.60 27.50
N ASP A 171 20.52 -5.31 27.13
CA ASP A 171 21.36 -4.26 27.70
C ASP A 171 20.47 -3.18 28.34
N PRO A 172 20.28 -3.22 29.68
CA PRO A 172 19.41 -2.29 30.38
C PRO A 172 19.99 -0.87 30.49
N GLU A 173 21.30 -0.68 30.26
CA GLU A 173 21.94 0.64 30.37
C GLU A 173 22.00 1.36 29.02
N LYS A 174 21.95 0.61 27.92
CA LYS A 174 22.01 1.18 26.57
C LYS A 174 20.74 1.97 26.23
N ARG A 175 20.96 3.18 25.71
CA ARG A 175 19.95 4.10 25.20
C ARG A 175 20.07 4.27 23.69
N TYR A 176 18.95 4.58 23.04
CA TYR A 176 18.81 4.54 21.59
C TYR A 176 18.29 5.88 21.04
N PRO A 177 18.75 6.30 19.84
CA PRO A 177 18.06 7.32 19.07
C PRO A 177 16.63 6.91 18.72
N VAL A 178 15.79 7.87 18.37
CA VAL A 178 14.37 7.64 18.03
C VAL A 178 14.02 8.28 16.69
N LEU A 179 13.41 7.49 15.81
CA LEU A 179 12.75 7.94 14.58
C LEU A 179 11.23 7.94 14.80
N TYR A 180 10.58 9.08 14.58
CA TYR A 180 9.13 9.19 14.50
C TYR A 180 8.72 9.08 13.02
N LEU A 181 7.96 8.04 12.66
CA LEU A 181 7.71 7.65 11.27
C LEU A 181 6.21 7.63 10.96
N GLN A 182 5.75 8.59 10.17
CA GLN A 182 4.33 8.84 9.93
C GLN A 182 3.81 8.28 8.60
N HIS A 183 2.59 7.74 8.65
CA HIS A 183 1.88 7.15 7.51
C HIS A 183 1.21 8.21 6.62
N GLY A 184 0.67 7.80 5.47
CA GLY A 184 -0.04 8.67 4.54
C GLY A 184 -1.54 8.82 4.84
N GLY A 185 -2.23 9.60 3.99
CA GLY A 185 -3.67 9.76 4.08
C GLY A 185 -4.41 8.44 3.81
N GLY A 186 -5.36 8.08 4.67
CA GLY A 186 -6.13 6.83 4.55
C GLY A 186 -5.46 5.61 5.16
N GLU A 187 -4.31 5.78 5.82
CA GLU A 187 -3.61 4.75 6.60
C GLU A 187 -3.71 5.06 8.10
N ASP A 188 -3.06 4.24 8.94
CA ASP A 188 -3.00 4.37 10.40
C ASP A 188 -1.64 3.92 10.96
N GLU A 189 -1.52 3.84 12.29
CA GLU A 189 -0.30 3.45 13.00
C GLU A 189 0.24 2.05 12.64
N THR A 190 -0.55 1.21 11.96
CA THR A 190 -0.16 -0.15 11.58
C THR A 190 0.65 -0.18 10.27
N GLY A 191 0.55 0.85 9.43
CA GLY A 191 0.97 0.79 8.03
C GLY A 191 2.47 0.49 7.85
N TRP A 192 3.32 1.21 8.55
CA TRP A 192 4.78 1.07 8.44
C TRP A 192 5.30 -0.30 8.90
N SER A 193 4.69 -0.91 9.90
CA SER A 193 5.13 -2.22 10.41
C SER A 193 4.52 -3.40 9.66
N ASN A 194 3.39 -3.20 8.96
CA ASN A 194 2.76 -4.22 8.13
C ASN A 194 3.23 -4.10 6.68
N GLN A 195 2.49 -3.37 5.84
CA GLN A 195 2.79 -3.21 4.42
C GLN A 195 4.11 -2.47 4.17
N GLY A 196 4.55 -1.62 5.10
CA GLY A 196 5.85 -0.93 5.00
C GLY A 196 7.06 -1.78 5.42
N LYS A 197 6.85 -2.93 6.09
CA LYS A 197 7.90 -3.86 6.57
C LYS A 197 9.07 -3.19 7.31
N ALA A 198 8.83 -2.06 7.99
CA ALA A 198 9.88 -1.22 8.58
C ALA A 198 10.76 -1.99 9.58
N ASN A 199 10.18 -2.93 10.34
CA ASN A 199 10.93 -3.77 11.27
C ASN A 199 11.92 -4.70 10.54
N LEU A 200 11.51 -5.34 9.44
CA LEU A 200 12.38 -6.25 8.69
C LEU A 200 13.50 -5.48 7.99
N ILE A 201 13.17 -4.33 7.41
CA ILE A 201 14.16 -3.41 6.82
C ILE A 201 15.22 -3.04 7.85
N MET A 202 14.78 -2.62 9.05
CA MET A 202 15.70 -2.23 10.11
C MET A 202 16.52 -3.39 10.66
N ASP A 203 15.90 -4.56 10.87
CA ASP A 203 16.62 -5.75 11.31
C ASP A 203 17.74 -6.11 10.32
N ASN A 204 17.44 -6.11 9.03
CA ASN A 204 18.40 -6.40 7.97
C ASN A 204 19.52 -5.35 7.91
N LEU A 205 19.19 -4.06 7.94
CA LEU A 205 20.19 -2.97 7.92
C LEU A 205 21.10 -2.99 9.15
N ILE A 206 20.56 -3.30 10.34
CA ILE A 206 21.34 -3.42 11.58
C ILE A 206 22.26 -4.65 11.51
N ALA A 207 21.74 -5.79 11.06
CA ALA A 207 22.53 -7.01 10.90
C ALA A 207 23.68 -6.87 9.89
N GLU A 208 23.46 -6.07 8.84
CA GLU A 208 24.48 -5.73 7.83
C GLU A 208 25.47 -4.63 8.29
N GLY A 209 25.26 -4.03 9.47
CA GLY A 209 26.10 -2.93 9.97
C GLY A 209 25.94 -1.62 9.18
N ARG A 210 24.84 -1.48 8.43
CA ARG A 210 24.53 -0.32 7.59
C ARG A 210 23.69 0.74 8.29
N SER A 211 23.15 0.41 9.47
CA SER A 211 22.46 1.34 10.35
C SER A 211 22.89 1.15 11.80
N VAL A 212 22.92 2.25 12.54
CA VAL A 212 22.95 2.15 14.00
C VAL A 212 21.60 1.61 14.52
N PRO A 213 21.57 0.86 15.63
CA PRO A 213 20.31 0.49 16.27
C PRO A 213 19.55 1.72 16.78
N PHE A 214 18.27 1.86 16.41
CA PHE A 214 17.40 2.93 16.91
C PHE A 214 15.96 2.44 17.09
N ILE A 215 15.17 3.18 17.87
CA ILE A 215 13.74 2.96 18.08
C ILE A 215 12.96 3.63 16.95
N ILE A 216 11.89 3.00 16.45
CA ILE A 216 10.93 3.65 15.54
C ILE A 216 9.58 3.75 16.24
N VAL A 217 8.99 4.94 16.22
CA VAL A 217 7.64 5.20 16.75
C VAL A 217 6.72 5.50 15.57
N MET A 218 5.65 4.72 15.45
CA MET A 218 4.63 4.82 14.41
C MET A 218 3.29 5.12 15.09
N ASP A 219 2.82 6.37 15.01
CA ASP A 219 1.55 6.81 15.61
C ASP A 219 0.53 7.15 14.53
N ASN A 220 -0.73 7.31 14.91
CA ASN A 220 -1.80 7.67 14.01
C ASN A 220 -1.76 9.18 13.70
N GLY A 221 -1.21 9.57 12.56
CA GLY A 221 -1.15 10.97 12.13
C GLY A 221 -2.51 11.61 11.86
N THR A 222 -3.58 10.82 11.81
CA THR A 222 -4.93 11.30 11.51
C THR A 222 -5.49 12.10 12.69
N TRP A 223 -5.20 13.40 12.69
CA TRP A 223 -5.87 14.34 13.57
C TRP A 223 -7.28 14.64 13.04
N ARG A 224 -8.30 14.29 13.81
CA ARG A 224 -9.66 14.76 13.54
C ARG A 224 -9.79 16.17 14.11
N MET A 225 -10.00 17.16 13.23
CA MET A 225 -10.44 18.49 13.67
C MET A 225 -11.61 18.36 14.65
N PRO A 226 -11.57 19.04 15.82
CA PRO A 226 -12.69 19.07 16.74
C PRO A 226 -13.98 19.41 16.01
N GLU A 227 -15.09 18.78 16.40
CA GLU A 227 -16.37 18.91 15.71
C GLU A 227 -16.89 20.36 15.64
N ARG A 228 -16.43 21.20 16.58
CA ARG A 228 -16.66 22.64 16.62
C ARG A 228 -16.03 23.40 15.43
N ASP A 229 -14.88 22.93 14.95
CA ASP A 229 -14.14 23.54 13.83
C ASP A 229 -14.55 22.94 12.48
N ARG A 230 -15.31 21.83 12.48
CA ARG A 230 -16.03 21.34 11.28
C ARG A 230 -17.21 22.25 10.91
N GLN A 231 -17.66 23.10 11.82
CA GLN A 231 -18.72 24.08 11.61
C GLN A 231 -18.15 25.41 11.07
N ALA A 232 -17.32 25.38 10.03
CA ALA A 232 -17.36 26.50 9.09
C ALA A 232 -18.65 26.29 8.28
N PRO A 233 -19.64 27.18 8.35
CA PRO A 233 -20.83 27.05 7.52
C PRO A 233 -20.40 26.90 6.06
N ARG A 234 -21.02 25.98 5.33
CA ARG A 234 -20.97 25.91 3.86
C ARG A 234 -21.48 27.20 3.17
N GLU A 235 -21.73 28.27 3.92
CA GLU A 235 -22.24 29.55 3.47
C GLU A 235 -21.17 30.48 2.87
N THR A 236 -19.88 30.11 2.88
CA THR A 236 -18.83 30.87 2.15
C THR A 236 -18.27 30.16 0.91
N ALA A 237 -18.89 29.05 0.49
CA ALA A 237 -18.58 28.36 -0.77
C ALA A 237 -19.03 29.13 -2.03
N GLN A 238 -19.03 30.46 -2.00
CA GLN A 238 -19.24 31.35 -3.15
C GLN A 238 -17.99 32.15 -3.53
N ASN A 239 -16.87 32.03 -2.81
CA ASN A 239 -15.58 32.56 -3.29
C ASN A 239 -14.80 31.43 -3.99
N GLU A 240 -15.14 31.19 -5.25
CA GLU A 240 -14.41 30.28 -6.15
C GLU A 240 -12.99 30.79 -6.49
N ASP A 241 -12.66 32.04 -6.13
CA ASP A 241 -11.42 32.73 -6.54
C ASP A 241 -10.26 32.68 -5.53
N ARG A 242 -10.40 32.00 -4.38
CA ARG A 242 -9.23 31.76 -3.50
C ARG A 242 -8.55 30.45 -3.90
N PRO A 243 -7.26 30.44 -4.27
CA PRO A 243 -6.53 29.20 -4.43
C PRO A 243 -6.65 28.43 -3.12
N ARG A 244 -7.30 27.26 -3.15
CA ARG A 244 -7.30 26.35 -2.00
C ARG A 244 -5.89 25.77 -1.91
N THR A 245 -5.03 26.41 -1.11
CA THR A 245 -3.71 25.85 -0.79
C THR A 245 -3.91 24.57 0.01
N TRP A 246 -3.39 23.46 -0.49
CA TRP A 246 -3.36 22.19 0.21
C TRP A 246 -1.91 21.88 0.63
N PRO A 247 -1.66 21.53 1.90
CA PRO A 247 -2.63 21.49 3.00
C PRO A 247 -3.05 22.90 3.47
N PRO A 248 -4.25 23.06 4.05
CA PRO A 248 -4.67 24.31 4.68
C PRO A 248 -3.73 24.71 5.82
N GLN A 249 -3.61 26.01 6.09
CA GLN A 249 -2.87 26.48 7.26
C GLN A 249 -3.45 25.86 8.55
N GLY A 250 -2.57 25.38 9.41
CA GLY A 250 -2.93 24.76 10.70
C GLY A 250 -3.47 23.33 10.60
N TRP A 251 -3.47 22.73 9.41
CA TRP A 251 -3.99 21.37 9.20
C TRP A 251 -3.30 20.31 10.06
N ALA A 252 -2.01 20.46 10.33
CA ALA A 252 -1.22 19.52 11.15
C ALA A 252 -1.08 19.94 12.62
N ASP A 253 -1.60 21.11 13.04
CA ASP A 253 -1.30 21.69 14.36
C ASP A 253 -1.74 20.79 15.51
N GLY A 254 -2.88 20.11 15.34
CA GLY A 254 -3.37 19.16 16.33
C GLY A 254 -2.45 17.96 16.52
N PHE A 255 -2.01 17.35 15.42
CA PHE A 255 -1.04 16.25 15.50
C PHE A 255 0.31 16.72 16.02
N MET A 256 0.80 17.89 15.57
CA MET A 256 2.04 18.49 16.07
C MET A 256 1.98 18.66 17.60
N LYS A 257 0.86 19.17 18.12
CA LYS A 257 0.65 19.30 19.57
C LYS A 257 0.71 17.95 20.27
N THR A 258 -0.01 16.94 19.78
CA THR A 258 0.04 15.58 20.35
C THR A 258 1.42 14.97 20.29
N LEU A 259 2.16 15.15 19.19
CA LEU A 259 3.52 14.67 19.07
C LEU A 259 4.45 15.28 20.12
N LEU A 260 4.41 16.60 20.27
CA LEU A 260 5.30 17.36 21.15
C LEU A 260 4.94 17.22 22.63
N GLU A 261 3.65 17.24 22.97
CA GLU A 261 3.17 17.27 24.36
C GLU A 261 2.89 15.88 24.94
N ASP A 262 2.51 14.89 24.10
CA ASP A 262 2.14 13.55 24.58
C ASP A 262 3.11 12.46 24.11
N ILE A 263 3.32 12.32 22.79
CA ILE A 263 4.01 11.16 22.22
C ILE A 263 5.50 11.18 22.59
N ILE A 264 6.22 12.27 22.32
CA ILE A 264 7.66 12.36 22.63
C ILE A 264 7.92 12.15 24.13
N PRO A 265 7.22 12.85 25.05
CA PRO A 265 7.39 12.62 26.48
C PRO A 265 7.03 11.19 26.92
N MET A 266 5.96 10.60 26.37
CA MET A 266 5.59 9.21 26.66
C MET A 266 6.69 8.23 26.24
N ILE A 267 7.25 8.40 25.05
CA ILE A 267 8.31 7.53 24.54
C ILE A 267 9.59 7.68 25.38
N ASP A 268 10.02 8.90 25.68
CA ASP A 268 11.23 9.14 26.48
C ASP A 268 11.13 8.64 27.93
N ASN A 269 9.90 8.57 28.48
CA ASN A 269 9.65 8.06 29.83
C ASN A 269 9.52 6.52 29.91
N ASN A 270 9.04 5.88 28.85
CA ASN A 270 8.76 4.43 28.85
C ASN A 270 9.82 3.60 28.12
N TYR A 271 10.68 4.24 27.33
CA TYR A 271 11.74 3.59 26.56
C TYR A 271 13.11 4.18 26.88
N ARG A 272 14.17 3.41 26.65
CA ARG A 272 15.56 3.84 26.85
C ARG A 272 16.01 4.69 25.68
N THR A 273 15.56 5.94 25.64
CA THR A 273 15.89 6.88 24.56
C THR A 273 17.10 7.77 24.92
N LEU A 274 17.77 8.29 23.89
CA LEU A 274 18.65 9.45 23.95
C LEU A 274 17.79 10.71 23.69
N ALA A 275 17.34 11.35 24.76
CA ALA A 275 16.29 12.37 24.72
C ALA A 275 16.79 13.79 24.36
N ASP A 276 17.59 13.93 23.31
CA ASP A 276 18.11 15.21 22.83
C ASP A 276 17.89 15.40 21.31
N PRO A 277 17.99 16.64 20.78
CA PRO A 277 17.69 16.90 19.38
C PRO A 277 18.58 16.16 18.37
N GLN A 278 19.82 15.80 18.72
CA GLN A 278 20.76 15.14 17.79
C GLN A 278 20.42 13.66 17.58
N HIS A 279 19.67 13.07 18.52
CA HIS A 279 19.27 11.66 18.49
C HIS A 279 17.78 11.47 18.18
N ARG A 280 17.13 12.50 17.63
CA ARG A 280 15.72 12.46 17.26
C ARG A 280 15.54 12.82 15.79
N ALA A 281 14.91 11.92 15.05
CA ALA A 281 14.57 12.09 13.65
C ALA A 281 13.06 11.99 13.44
N MET A 282 12.57 12.59 12.36
CA MET A 282 11.19 12.46 11.92
C MET A 282 11.15 12.32 10.40
N ALA A 283 10.30 11.42 9.91
CA ALA A 283 10.03 11.22 8.50
C ALA A 283 8.56 10.83 8.30
N GLY A 284 8.05 11.01 7.08
CA GLY A 284 6.68 10.67 6.73
C GLY A 284 6.51 10.45 5.24
N LEU A 285 5.43 9.76 4.86
CA LEU A 285 5.07 9.53 3.46
C LEU A 285 3.81 10.33 3.10
N SER A 286 3.81 10.93 1.91
CA SER A 286 2.66 11.63 1.31
C SER A 286 2.09 12.75 2.19
N MET A 287 1.14 12.41 3.06
CA MET A 287 0.49 13.33 4.01
C MET A 287 1.33 13.54 5.28
N GLY A 288 2.08 12.51 5.70
CA GLY A 288 2.78 12.46 6.98
C GLY A 288 4.09 13.22 7.04
#